data_AF-A0A6B3F2T9-F1
#
_entry.id   AF-A0A6B3F2T9-F1
#
_cell.length_a   1.000
_cell.length_b   1.000
_cell.length_c   1.000
_cell.angle_alpha   90.00
_cell.angle_beta   90.00
_cell.angle_gamma   90.00
#
_symmetry.space_group_name_H-M   'P 1'
#
loop_
_entity.id
_entity.type
_entity.pdbx_description
1 polymer ?
#
loop_
_entity_poly.entity_id
_entity_poly.type
_entity_poly.pdbx_seq_one_letter_code
_entity_poly.pdbx_strand_id
1 'polypeptide(L)'
;VFLDECVKAGLDSAIVHASKILPIARFSEEEVTTALDLVYDRRAEGYDPLQKLMRLFEGATAKSLKAGKAEELAALPLDERLKRRIIDGERNGLEADLDEALETRPALDIVNATLLDGMKVVGELFGSGQMQ
;
A
#
# COMPACT_ATOMS: atom_id res chain seq x y z
N VAL A 1 -4.26 -7.61 -7.90
CA VAL A 1 -5.01 -7.64 -9.18
C VAL A 1 -5.65 -8.99 -9.43
N PHE A 2 -4.92 -10.06 -9.79
CA PHE A 2 -5.56 -11.36 -10.08
C PHE A 2 -6.45 -11.89 -8.94
N LEU A 3 -5.92 -11.97 -7.72
CA LEU A 3 -6.69 -12.42 -6.54
C LEU A 3 -7.95 -11.58 -6.31
N ASP A 4 -7.85 -10.26 -6.47
CA ASP A 4 -8.96 -9.32 -6.30
C ASP A 4 -10.05 -9.52 -7.37
N GLU A 5 -9.65 -9.73 -8.63
CA GLU A 5 -10.61 -10.07 -9.70
C GLU A 5 -11.31 -11.41 -9.43
N CYS A 6 -10.61 -12.40 -8.90
CA CYS A 6 -11.23 -13.66 -8.50
C CYS A 6 -12.23 -13.47 -7.34
N VAL A 7 -11.90 -12.67 -6.33
CA VAL A 7 -12.81 -12.36 -5.21
C VAL A 7 -14.07 -11.67 -5.73
N LYS A 8 -13.95 -10.68 -6.63
CA LYS A 8 -15.11 -10.04 -7.28
C LYS A 8 -15.94 -11.01 -8.12
N ALA A 9 -15.32 -12.03 -8.70
CA ALA A 9 -15.99 -13.09 -9.43
C ALA A 9 -16.62 -14.18 -8.52
N GLY A 10 -16.50 -14.06 -7.19
CA GLY A 10 -17.10 -14.98 -6.22
C GLY A 10 -16.14 -16.02 -5.63
N LEU A 11 -14.82 -15.78 -5.64
CA LEU A 11 -13.86 -16.65 -4.97
C LEU A 11 -13.97 -16.53 -3.44
N ASP A 12 -14.31 -17.63 -2.77
CA ASP A 12 -14.43 -17.68 -1.30
C ASP A 12 -13.12 -18.07 -0.57
N SER A 13 -12.19 -18.76 -1.24
CA SER A 13 -10.95 -19.27 -0.63
C SER A 13 -9.82 -19.37 -1.65
N ALA A 14 -8.59 -19.06 -1.22
CA ALA A 14 -7.40 -19.12 -2.06
C ALA A 14 -6.19 -19.65 -1.29
N ILE A 15 -5.33 -20.42 -1.96
CA ILE A 15 -4.01 -20.79 -1.43
C ILE A 15 -3.02 -19.75 -1.92
N VAL A 16 -2.51 -18.92 -1.00
CA VAL A 16 -1.60 -17.82 -1.32
C VAL A 16 -0.47 -17.71 -0.29
N HIS A 17 0.62 -17.06 -0.68
CA HIS A 17 1.63 -16.64 0.28
C HIS A 17 1.19 -15.31 0.91
N ALA A 18 0.52 -15.35 2.08
CA ALA A 18 -0.13 -14.19 2.70
C ALA A 18 0.79 -12.95 2.79
N SER A 19 2.05 -13.10 3.23
CA SER A 19 2.97 -11.96 3.36
C SER A 19 3.49 -11.37 2.04
N LYS A 20 3.07 -11.89 0.89
CA LYS A 20 3.37 -11.37 -0.45
C LYS A 20 2.15 -10.72 -1.12
N ILE A 21 0.98 -10.79 -0.48
CA ILE A 21 -0.21 -10.10 -0.96
C ILE A 21 -0.10 -8.62 -0.58
N LEU A 22 -0.39 -7.75 -1.54
CA LEU A 22 -0.36 -6.30 -1.37
C LEU A 22 -1.75 -5.73 -1.72
N PRO A 23 -2.27 -4.78 -0.92
CA PRO A 23 -3.48 -4.04 -1.25
C PRO A 23 -3.38 -3.37 -2.62
N ILE A 24 -4.48 -3.34 -3.38
CA ILE A 24 -4.51 -2.67 -4.69
C ILE A 24 -4.19 -1.18 -4.58
N ALA A 25 -4.61 -0.51 -3.50
CA ALA A 25 -4.35 0.90 -3.26
C ALA A 25 -2.85 1.27 -3.18
N ARG A 26 -1.95 0.28 -3.13
CA ARG A 26 -0.49 0.50 -3.15
C ARG A 26 0.11 0.62 -4.55
N PHE A 27 -0.68 0.37 -5.60
CA PHE A 27 -0.23 0.42 -6.99
C PHE A 27 -0.83 1.63 -7.69
N SER A 28 -0.08 2.18 -8.65
CA SER A 28 -0.56 3.21 -9.55
C SER A 28 -1.65 2.69 -10.48
N GLU A 29 -2.47 3.59 -11.01
CA GLU A 29 -3.53 3.24 -11.96
C GLU A 29 -2.97 2.56 -13.22
N GLU A 30 -1.81 2.98 -13.70
CA GLU A 30 -1.13 2.38 -14.86
C GLU A 30 -0.70 0.92 -14.57
N GLU A 31 -0.12 0.65 -13.40
CA GLU A 31 0.28 -0.71 -13.01
C GLU A 31 -0.92 -1.64 -12.87
N VAL A 32 -2.01 -1.16 -12.24
CA VAL A 32 -3.25 -1.94 -12.08
C VAL A 32 -3.88 -2.22 -13.44
N THR A 33 -3.99 -1.21 -14.30
CA THR A 33 -4.58 -1.34 -15.64
C THR A 33 -3.77 -2.29 -16.51
N THR A 34 -2.44 -2.16 -16.53
CA THR A 34 -1.57 -3.06 -17.30
C THR A 34 -1.68 -4.51 -16.81
N ALA A 35 -1.75 -4.72 -15.49
CA ALA A 35 -1.96 -6.05 -14.92
C ALA A 35 -3.34 -6.63 -15.28
N LEU A 36 -4.40 -5.82 -15.31
CA LEU A 36 -5.73 -6.23 -15.76
C LEU A 36 -5.72 -6.59 -17.25
N ASP A 37 -5.08 -5.78 -18.09
CA ASP A 37 -4.95 -6.05 -19.52
C ASP A 37 -4.22 -7.36 -19.78
N LEU A 38 -3.21 -7.69 -18.96
CA LEU A 38 -2.55 -8.98 -19.01
C LEU A 38 -3.47 -10.13 -18.58
N VAL A 39 -4.20 -9.99 -17.47
CA VAL A 39 -5.13 -11.02 -16.97
C VAL A 39 -6.23 -11.34 -17.99
N TYR A 40 -6.75 -10.33 -18.69
CA TYR A 40 -7.82 -10.46 -19.67
C TYR A 40 -7.35 -10.61 -21.13
N ASP A 41 -6.03 -10.73 -21.36
CA ASP A 41 -5.41 -10.82 -22.70
C ASP A 41 -5.85 -9.71 -23.67
N ARG A 42 -5.91 -8.46 -23.20
CA ARG A 42 -6.32 -7.28 -23.99
C ARG A 42 -5.18 -6.75 -24.88
N ARG A 43 -4.65 -7.61 -25.73
CA ARG A 43 -3.61 -7.24 -26.72
C ARG A 43 -4.20 -6.43 -27.87
N ALA A 44 -3.43 -5.47 -28.36
CA ALA A 44 -3.78 -4.66 -29.52
C ALA A 44 -2.54 -4.43 -30.42
N GLU A 45 -2.74 -3.92 -31.63
CA GLU A 45 -1.63 -3.60 -32.53
C GLU A 45 -0.66 -2.61 -31.86
N GLY A 46 0.61 -3.00 -31.72
CA GLY A 46 1.63 -2.21 -31.03
C GLY A 46 1.58 -2.25 -29.50
N TYR A 47 0.66 -3.02 -28.90
CA TYR A 47 0.51 -3.15 -27.45
C TYR A 47 0.48 -4.61 -26.98
N ASP A 48 1.51 -5.00 -26.23
CA ASP A 48 1.57 -6.26 -25.50
C ASP A 48 1.62 -5.98 -23.99
N PRO A 49 0.55 -6.32 -23.22
CA PRO A 49 0.49 -6.11 -21.78
C PRO A 49 1.62 -6.80 -21.01
N LEU A 50 2.11 -7.95 -21.47
CA LEU A 50 3.21 -8.65 -20.81
C LEU A 50 4.50 -7.84 -20.91
N GLN A 51 4.81 -7.34 -22.12
CA GLN A 51 6.00 -6.52 -22.36
C GLN A 51 5.91 -5.19 -21.60
N LYS A 52 4.72 -4.57 -21.59
CA LYS A 52 4.49 -3.34 -20.83
C LYS A 52 4.67 -3.57 -19.33
N LEU A 53 4.10 -4.64 -18.77
CA LEU A 53 4.22 -4.98 -17.36
C LEU A 53 5.68 -5.24 -16.98
N MET A 54 6.42 -5.99 -17.81
CA MET A 54 7.85 -6.24 -17.57
C MET A 54 8.66 -4.94 -17.49
N ARG A 55 8.39 -3.96 -18.37
CA ARG A 55 9.05 -2.65 -18.35
C ARG A 55 8.70 -1.82 -17.12
N LEU A 56 7.44 -1.84 -16.68
CA LEU A 56 7.00 -1.10 -15.48
C LEU A 56 7.76 -1.53 -14.22
N PHE A 57 8.14 -2.81 -14.15
CA PHE A 57 8.87 -3.37 -13.01
C PHE A 57 10.35 -3.64 -13.32
N GLU A 58 10.86 -3.12 -14.44
CA GLU A 58 12.27 -3.26 -14.82
C GLU A 58 13.13 -2.45 -13.83
N GLY A 59 14.02 -3.13 -13.10
CA GLY A 59 14.82 -2.52 -12.02
C GLY A 59 14.11 -2.44 -10.66
N ALA A 60 12.82 -2.79 -10.57
CA ALA A 60 12.11 -2.92 -9.30
C ALA A 60 12.48 -4.24 -8.62
N THR A 61 13.56 -4.24 -7.83
CA THR A 61 13.82 -5.34 -6.90
C THR A 61 12.98 -5.17 -5.64
N ALA A 62 12.55 -6.27 -5.03
CA ALA A 62 11.85 -6.21 -3.73
C ALA A 62 12.67 -5.49 -2.63
N LYS A 63 14.00 -5.36 -2.82
CA LYS A 63 14.89 -4.55 -1.98
C LYS A 63 14.85 -3.06 -2.34
N SER A 64 14.89 -2.68 -3.63
CA SER A 64 14.83 -1.26 -4.03
C SER A 64 13.48 -0.64 -3.70
N LEU A 65 12.38 -1.38 -3.86
CA LEU A 65 11.04 -0.92 -3.44
C LEU A 65 10.92 -0.73 -1.92
N LYS A 66 11.62 -1.53 -1.11
CA LYS A 66 11.63 -1.34 0.35
C LYS A 66 12.53 -0.18 0.79
N ALA A 67 13.69 -0.01 0.15
CA ALA A 67 14.61 1.08 0.45
C ALA A 67 14.02 2.45 0.07
N GLY A 68 13.47 2.57 -1.13
CA GLY A 68 12.79 3.80 -1.57
C GLY A 68 11.62 4.18 -0.64
N LYS A 69 10.83 3.20 -0.18
CA LYS A 69 9.73 3.44 0.76
C LYS A 69 10.19 3.93 2.14
N ALA A 70 11.31 3.42 2.65
CA ALA A 70 11.83 3.89 3.93
C ALA A 70 12.33 5.33 3.83
N GLU A 71 12.96 5.69 2.70
CA GLU A 71 13.42 7.05 2.42
C GLU A 71 12.24 8.02 2.18
N GLU A 72 11.24 7.62 1.39
CA GLU A 72 10.02 8.40 1.17
C GLU A 72 9.27 8.65 2.48
N LEU A 73 9.10 7.61 3.30
CA LEU A 73 8.43 7.74 4.59
C LEU A 73 9.22 8.66 5.54
N ALA A 74 10.54 8.57 5.57
CA ALA A 74 11.39 9.43 6.38
C ALA A 74 11.35 10.90 5.94
N ALA A 75 11.14 11.16 4.64
CA ALA A 75 11.04 12.51 4.08
C ALA A 75 9.70 13.20 4.38
N LEU A 76 8.67 12.46 4.82
CA LEU A 76 7.38 13.05 5.19
C LEU A 76 7.44 13.85 6.50
N PRO A 77 6.60 14.88 6.64
CA PRO A 77 6.36 15.53 7.93
C PRO A 77 5.91 14.52 8.99
N LEU A 78 6.27 14.77 10.25
CA LEU A 78 6.03 13.87 11.38
C LEU A 78 4.57 13.36 11.47
N ASP A 79 3.59 14.26 11.31
CA ASP A 79 2.17 13.89 11.37
C ASP A 79 1.73 12.96 10.25
N GLU A 80 2.21 13.21 9.04
CA GLU A 80 1.93 12.35 7.90
C GLU A 80 2.63 11.01 8.04
N ARG A 81 3.87 11.01 8.55
CA ARG A 81 4.66 9.81 8.82
C ARG A 81 3.95 8.92 9.84
N LEU A 82 3.50 9.48 10.96
CA LEU A 82 2.73 8.77 11.99
C LEU A 82 1.43 8.19 11.43
N LYS A 83 0.63 8.99 10.70
CA LYS A 83 -0.61 8.49 10.06
C LYS A 83 -0.32 7.36 9.08
N ARG A 84 0.70 7.51 8.24
CA ARG A 84 1.05 6.51 7.23
C ARG A 84 1.49 5.20 7.86
N ARG A 85 2.26 5.24 8.96
CA ARG A 85 2.64 4.03 9.71
C ARG A 85 1.45 3.29 10.29
N ILE A 86 0.43 4.01 10.78
CA ILE A 86 -0.81 3.40 11.27
C ILE A 86 -1.58 2.73 10.13
N ILE A 87 -1.73 3.41 8.99
CA ILE A 87 -2.43 2.88 7.81
C ILE A 87 -1.70 1.64 7.23
N ASP A 88 -0.36 1.69 7.16
CA ASP A 88 0.45 0.62 6.59
C ASP A 88 0.80 -0.50 7.59
N GLY A 89 0.46 -0.35 8.88
CA GLY A 89 0.80 -1.29 9.94
C GLY A 89 2.31 -1.39 10.22
N GLU A 90 3.09 -0.35 9.91
CA GLU A 90 4.55 -0.36 10.00
C GLU A 90 5.02 0.04 11.40
N ARG A 91 5.47 -0.95 12.18
CA ARG A 91 5.96 -0.75 13.55
C ARG A 91 7.38 -0.19 13.60
N ASN A 92 8.22 -0.45 12.58
CA ASN A 92 9.63 -0.10 12.65
C ASN A 92 9.82 1.41 12.54
N GLY A 93 10.33 2.05 13.60
CA GLY A 93 10.50 3.50 13.67
C GLY A 93 9.28 4.26 14.18
N LEU A 94 8.19 3.58 14.56
CA LEU A 94 7.02 4.22 15.17
C LEU A 94 7.36 4.84 16.53
N GLU A 95 8.14 4.15 17.37
CA GLU A 95 8.54 4.65 18.69
C GLU A 95 9.32 5.96 18.58
N ALA A 96 10.28 6.03 17.66
CA ALA A 96 11.07 7.25 17.42
C ALA A 96 10.19 8.44 16.98
N ASP A 97 9.20 8.20 16.13
CA ASP A 97 8.26 9.24 15.70
C ASP A 97 7.32 9.67 16.84
N LEU A 98 6.92 8.74 17.71
CA LEU A 98 6.13 9.07 18.89
C LEU A 98 6.96 9.89 19.88
N ASP A 99 8.22 9.56 20.08
CA ASP A 99 9.14 10.31 20.93
C ASP A 99 9.33 11.74 20.40
N GLU A 100 9.57 11.91 19.09
CA GLU A 100 9.65 13.23 18.44
C GLU A 100 8.34 14.03 18.61
N ALA A 101 7.18 13.39 18.49
CA ALA A 101 5.90 14.05 18.66
C ALA A 101 5.65 14.50 20.11
N LEU A 102 6.12 13.73 21.09
CA LEU A 102 6.01 14.04 22.51
C LEU A 102 6.85 15.24 22.93
N GLU A 103 7.87 15.63 22.15
CA GLU A 103 8.64 16.86 22.41
C GLU A 103 7.81 18.14 22.24
N THR A 104 6.77 18.10 21.38
CA THR A 104 6.03 19.28 20.95
C THR A 104 4.59 19.33 21.46
N ARG A 105 3.99 18.19 21.81
CA ARG A 105 2.58 18.12 22.23
C ARG A 105 2.30 16.94 23.19
N PRO A 106 1.27 17.06 24.05
CA PRO A 106 0.88 16.00 24.97
C PRO A 106 0.47 14.70 24.27
N ALA A 107 0.70 13.57 24.94
CA ALA A 107 0.34 12.24 24.45
C ALA A 107 -1.14 12.12 24.03
N LEU A 108 -2.05 12.75 24.79
CA LEU A 108 -3.48 12.73 24.50
C LEU A 108 -3.81 13.37 23.14
N ASP A 109 -3.13 14.46 22.80
CA ASP A 109 -3.35 15.16 21.53
C ASP A 109 -2.82 14.35 20.35
N ILE A 110 -1.68 13.67 20.52
CA ILE A 110 -1.12 12.76 19.50
C ILE A 110 -2.10 11.62 19.23
N VAL A 111 -2.66 11.01 20.28
CA VAL A 111 -3.67 9.95 20.15
C VAL A 111 -4.90 10.47 19.42
N ASN A 112 -5.47 11.59 19.88
CA ASN A 112 -6.76 12.06 19.39
C ASN A 112 -6.71 12.68 17.98
N ALA A 113 -5.66 13.42 17.67
CA ALA A 113 -5.55 14.19 16.42
C ALA A 113 -4.78 13.44 15.32
N THR A 114 -3.83 12.57 15.67
CA THR A 114 -2.96 11.91 14.69
C THR A 114 -3.32 10.42 14.57
N LEU A 115 -3.28 9.66 15.68
CA LEU A 115 -3.44 8.20 15.63
C LEU A 115 -4.88 7.76 15.35
N LEU A 116 -5.87 8.37 16.02
CA LEU A 116 -7.28 8.07 15.77
C LEU A 116 -7.70 8.44 14.34
N ASP A 117 -7.12 9.50 13.77
CA ASP A 117 -7.40 9.90 12.40
C ASP A 117 -6.86 8.86 11.40
N GLY A 118 -5.64 8.36 11.60
CA GLY A 118 -5.10 7.23 10.83
C GLY A 118 -5.98 5.97 10.94
N MET A 119 -6.50 5.67 12.13
CA MET A 119 -7.40 4.53 12.35
C MET A 119 -8.76 4.68 11.65
N LYS A 120 -9.27 5.90 11.46
CA LYS A 120 -10.49 6.11 10.66
C LYS A 120 -10.27 5.69 9.21
N VAL A 121 -9.14 6.10 8.62
CA VAL A 121 -8.77 5.72 7.25
C VAL A 121 -8.64 4.20 7.12
N VAL A 122 -8.02 3.54 8.11
CA VAL A 122 -7.99 2.06 8.17
C VAL A 122 -9.41 1.49 8.17
N GLY A 123 -10.32 2.04 8.97
CA GLY A 123 -11.71 1.61 9.02
C GLY A 123 -12.47 1.80 7.69
N GLU A 124 -12.24 2.91 6.99
CA GLU A 124 -12.82 3.18 5.66
C GLU A 124 -12.28 2.22 4.59
N LEU A 125 -10.97 1.97 4.60
CA LEU A 125 -10.33 1.03 3.69
C LEU A 125 -10.74 -0.42 3.98
N PHE A 126 -10.96 -0.77 5.24
CA PHE A 126 -11.52 -2.07 5.63
C PHE A 126 -12.98 -2.20 5.19
N GLY A 127 -13.81 -1.18 5.44
CA GLY A 127 -15.23 -1.17 5.05
C GLY A 127 -15.46 -1.19 3.54
N SER A 128 -14.52 -0.68 2.76
CA SER A 128 -14.53 -0.74 1.29
C SER A 128 -13.90 -2.01 0.70
N GLY A 129 -13.38 -2.91 1.54
CA GLY A 129 -12.70 -4.15 1.11
C GLY A 129 -11.30 -3.94 0.53
N GLN A 130 -10.71 -2.75 0.66
CA GLN A 130 -9.39 -2.40 0.15
C GLN A 130 -8.24 -2.74 1.12
N MET A 131 -8.54 -2.98 2.39
CA MET A 131 -7.61 -3.48 3.40
C MET A 131 -8.14 -4.83 3.93
N GLN A 132 -7.45 -5.93 3.60
CA GLN A 132 -7.70 -7.29 4.12
C GLN A 132 -6.55 -7.72 5.02
#